data_AF-A0A9P9MKQ9-F1
#
_entry.id   AF-A0A9P9MKQ9-F1
#
_cell.length_a   1.000
_cell.length_b   1.000
_cell.length_c   1.000
_cell.angle_alpha   90.00
_cell.angle_beta   90.00
_cell.angle_gamma   90.00
#
_symmetry.space_group_name_H-M   'P 1'
#
loop_
_entity.id
_entity.type
_entity.pdbx_description
1 polymer ?
#
loop_
_entity_poly.entity_id
_entity_poly.type
_entity_poly.pdbx_seq_one_letter_code
_entity_poly.pdbx_strand_id
1 'polypeptide(L)'
;MLSKDIPKSRILSFGYDSSVVHSDTAEVTQGSVADDARQLCSLLDDERKQTNTTDRPIIVVSHSLGGLVLSQIVYGGDGAAEGDSINSIAQKIKGMIFLGTPFYGSKIAGWGEVVRRI
;
A
#
# COMPACT_ATOMS: atom_id res chain seq x y z
N MET A 1 10.63 15.36 16.15
CA MET A 1 9.36 15.52 15.41
C MET A 1 9.73 15.52 13.94
N LEU A 2 8.99 14.83 13.08
CA LEU A 2 9.40 14.60 11.69
C LEU A 2 9.77 15.90 10.93
N SER A 3 9.08 17.01 11.21
CA SER A 3 9.39 18.33 10.63
C SER A 3 10.73 18.93 11.07
N LYS A 4 11.27 18.54 12.23
CA LYS A 4 12.61 18.92 12.72
C LYS A 4 13.69 17.97 12.21
N ASP A 5 13.39 16.67 12.23
CA ASP A 5 14.35 15.62 11.91
C ASP A 5 14.53 15.46 10.39
N ILE A 6 13.44 15.66 9.61
CA ILE A 6 13.40 15.59 8.14
C ILE A 6 12.56 16.78 7.61
N PRO A 7 13.11 18.01 7.60
CA PRO A 7 12.35 19.24 7.34
C PRO A 7 11.78 19.34 5.93
N LYS A 8 12.33 18.58 4.97
CA LYS A 8 11.81 18.52 3.60
C LYS A 8 10.75 17.45 3.41
N SER A 9 10.42 16.64 4.42
CA SER A 9 9.44 15.55 4.30
C SER A 9 8.04 16.07 3.93
N ARG A 10 7.29 15.26 3.17
CA ARG A 10 5.86 15.46 2.91
C ARG A 10 5.11 14.24 3.42
N ILE A 11 3.99 14.47 4.08
CA ILE A 11 3.12 13.41 4.58
C ILE A 11 1.87 13.40 3.71
N LEU A 12 1.55 12.26 3.14
CA LEU A 12 0.36 12.03 2.32
C LEU A 12 -0.42 10.88 2.95
N SER A 13 -1.76 10.95 2.89
CA SER A 13 -2.65 9.87 3.28
C SER A 13 -3.46 9.42 2.07
N PHE A 14 -3.53 8.11 1.86
CA PHE A 14 -4.40 7.51 0.86
C PHE A 14 -5.55 6.80 1.56
N GLY A 15 -6.78 7.20 1.22
CA GLY A 15 -7.99 6.47 1.61
C GLY A 15 -8.35 5.49 0.49
N TYR A 16 -8.57 4.23 0.86
CA TYR A 16 -9.15 3.21 -0.01
C TYR A 16 -10.43 2.70 0.64
N ASP A 17 -11.30 2.08 -0.14
CA ASP A 17 -12.57 1.59 0.38
C ASP A 17 -12.35 0.35 1.27
N SER A 18 -12.34 0.57 2.59
CA SER A 18 -12.23 -0.49 3.58
C SER A 18 -13.58 -1.13 3.91
N SER A 19 -14.68 -0.79 3.22
CA SER A 19 -16.02 -1.34 3.50
C SER A 19 -16.17 -2.83 3.15
N VAL A 20 -15.23 -3.39 2.40
CA VAL A 20 -15.10 -4.84 2.13
C VAL A 20 -14.94 -5.67 3.42
N VAL A 21 -14.70 -5.02 4.57
CA VAL A 21 -14.46 -5.66 5.86
C VAL A 21 -15.73 -5.72 6.76
N HIS A 22 -16.83 -5.04 6.41
CA HIS A 22 -17.99 -4.86 7.32
C HIS A 22 -19.33 -5.46 6.85
N SER A 23 -19.35 -6.18 5.74
CA SER A 23 -20.52 -6.94 5.27
C SER A 23 -20.25 -8.42 5.51
N ASP A 24 -21.25 -9.19 5.93
CA ASP A 24 -21.21 -10.63 6.27
C ASP A 24 -20.71 -11.60 5.16
N THR A 25 -20.07 -11.08 4.11
CA THR A 25 -19.37 -11.77 3.04
C THR A 25 -17.91 -11.34 3.04
N ALA A 26 -17.11 -11.95 3.92
CA ALA A 26 -15.70 -11.64 4.14
C ALA A 26 -14.78 -12.16 3.01
N GLU A 27 -14.98 -11.68 1.78
CA GLU A 27 -14.05 -11.88 0.68
C GLU A 27 -13.47 -10.54 0.25
N VAL A 28 -12.35 -10.14 0.87
CA VAL A 28 -11.43 -9.21 0.21
C VAL A 28 -10.90 -9.94 -1.02
N THR A 29 -11.49 -9.67 -2.17
CA THR A 29 -11.01 -10.28 -3.42
C THR A 29 -9.64 -9.70 -3.76
N GLN A 30 -8.72 -10.54 -4.22
CA GLN A 30 -7.40 -10.09 -4.65
C GLN A 30 -7.49 -9.04 -5.78
N GLY A 31 -8.57 -9.07 -6.57
CA GLY A 31 -8.88 -8.06 -7.59
C GLY A 31 -9.02 -6.65 -7.00
N SER A 32 -9.85 -6.49 -5.96
CA SER A 32 -10.05 -5.19 -5.30
C SER A 32 -8.74 -4.58 -4.77
N VAL A 33 -7.89 -5.40 -4.15
CA VAL A 33 -6.61 -4.94 -3.57
C VAL A 33 -5.61 -4.52 -4.65
N ALA A 34 -5.58 -5.24 -5.78
CA ALA A 34 -4.72 -4.90 -6.91
C ALA A 34 -5.20 -3.61 -7.61
N ASP A 35 -6.51 -3.40 -7.67
CA ASP A 35 -7.09 -2.17 -8.22
C ASP A 35 -6.81 -0.95 -7.32
N ASP A 36 -6.97 -1.10 -6.00
CA ASP A 36 -6.57 -0.07 -5.03
C ASP A 36 -5.09 0.30 -5.16
N ALA A 37 -4.23 -0.71 -5.38
CA ALA A 37 -2.80 -0.52 -5.56
C ALA A 37 -2.49 0.29 -6.83
N ARG A 38 -3.15 -0.03 -7.95
CA ARG A 38 -3.01 0.72 -9.20
C ARG A 38 -3.54 2.15 -9.06
N GLN A 39 -4.69 2.34 -8.42
CA GLN A 39 -5.25 3.66 -8.18
C GLN A 39 -4.32 4.51 -7.32
N LEU A 40 -3.76 3.97 -6.23
CA LEU A 40 -2.77 4.64 -5.40
C LEU A 40 -1.56 5.06 -6.25
N CYS A 41 -1.03 4.16 -7.08
CA CYS A 41 0.16 4.45 -7.88
C CYS A 41 -0.11 5.52 -8.93
N SER A 42 -1.24 5.46 -9.63
CA SER A 42 -1.62 6.47 -10.62
C SER A 42 -1.72 7.86 -9.99
N LEU A 43 -2.47 8.00 -8.90
CA LEU A 43 -2.67 9.29 -8.25
C LEU A 43 -1.36 9.85 -7.68
N LEU A 44 -0.54 8.99 -7.07
CA LEU A 44 0.74 9.42 -6.52
C LEU A 44 1.75 9.78 -7.60
N ASP A 45 1.77 9.06 -8.72
CA ASP A 45 2.65 9.35 -9.85
C ASP A 45 2.27 10.68 -10.51
N ASP A 46 0.98 10.94 -10.71
CA ASP A 46 0.48 12.21 -11.23
C ASP A 46 0.84 13.39 -10.33
N GLU A 47 0.59 13.28 -9.02
CA GLU A 47 0.97 14.30 -8.03
C GLU A 47 2.49 14.58 -8.06
N ARG A 48 3.30 13.52 -8.22
CA ARG A 48 4.76 13.66 -8.27
C ARG A 48 5.23 14.30 -9.55
N LYS A 49 4.60 14.01 -10.69
CA LYS A 49 4.88 14.67 -11.98
C LYS A 49 4.50 16.16 -11.92
N GLN A 50 3.30 16.47 -11.42
CA GLN A 50 2.80 17.85 -11.29
C GLN A 50 3.68 18.70 -10.36
N THR A 51 4.16 18.11 -9.27
CA THR A 51 5.03 18.81 -8.31
C THR A 51 6.53 18.71 -8.62
N ASN A 52 6.91 18.09 -9.75
CA ASN A 52 8.30 17.82 -10.15
C ASN A 52 9.12 17.13 -9.05
N THR A 53 8.57 16.06 -8.50
CA THR A 53 9.12 15.30 -7.37
C THR A 53 9.27 13.80 -7.63
N THR A 54 9.31 13.39 -8.90
CA THR A 54 9.42 12.00 -9.35
C THR A 54 10.64 11.26 -8.81
N ASP A 55 11.72 11.95 -8.45
CA ASP A 55 12.93 11.33 -7.87
C ASP A 55 12.94 11.17 -6.35
N ARG A 56 11.96 11.73 -5.65
CA ARG A 56 11.97 11.73 -4.19
C ARG A 56 11.73 10.32 -3.61
N PRO A 57 12.55 9.83 -2.68
CA PRO A 57 12.32 8.51 -2.09
C PRO A 57 10.98 8.48 -1.32
N ILE A 58 10.35 7.32 -1.33
CA ILE A 58 9.07 7.05 -0.69
C ILE A 58 9.29 6.09 0.48
N ILE A 59 8.75 6.43 1.65
CA ILE A 59 8.58 5.50 2.77
C ILE A 59 7.08 5.34 2.97
N VAL A 60 6.62 4.11 2.98
CA VAL A 60 5.20 3.80 3.16
C VAL A 60 4.94 3.22 4.54
N VAL A 61 3.85 3.65 5.16
CA VAL A 61 3.36 3.13 6.43
C VAL A 61 1.93 2.70 6.21
N SER A 62 1.62 1.43 6.45
CA SER A 62 0.27 0.89 6.30
C SER A 62 -0.21 0.22 7.56
N HIS A 63 -1.52 0.31 7.79
CA HIS A 63 -2.21 -0.38 8.86
C HIS A 63 -3.20 -1.40 8.29
N SER A 64 -3.32 -2.56 8.96
CA SER A 64 -4.28 -3.61 8.64
C SER A 64 -4.23 -3.99 7.15
N LEU A 65 -5.37 -4.00 6.46
CA LEU A 65 -5.51 -4.40 5.06
C LEU A 65 -4.69 -3.54 4.09
N GLY A 66 -4.32 -2.32 4.45
CA GLY A 66 -3.53 -1.42 3.60
C GLY A 66 -2.15 -1.99 3.27
N GLY A 67 -1.62 -2.88 4.10
CA GLY A 67 -0.36 -3.56 3.80
C GLY A 67 -0.47 -4.56 2.66
N LEU A 68 -1.65 -5.12 2.40
CA LEU A 68 -1.89 -5.96 1.22
C LEU A 68 -1.88 -5.11 -0.06
N VAL A 69 -2.49 -3.92 -0.03
CA VAL A 69 -2.42 -2.97 -1.15
C VAL A 69 -0.96 -2.65 -1.47
N LEU A 70 -0.17 -2.31 -0.46
CA LEU A 70 1.26 -2.02 -0.65
C LEU A 70 2.05 -3.23 -1.18
N SER A 71 1.70 -4.45 -0.78
CA SER A 71 2.35 -5.66 -1.30
C SER A 71 2.10 -5.85 -2.79
N GLN A 72 0.90 -5.50 -3.29
CA GLN A 72 0.57 -5.54 -4.70
C GLN A 72 1.34 -4.51 -5.52
N ILE A 73 1.68 -3.35 -4.94
CA ILE A 73 2.51 -2.34 -5.62
C ILE A 73 3.91 -2.89 -5.90
N VAL A 74 4.54 -3.51 -4.91
CA VAL A 74 5.89 -4.07 -5.08
C VAL A 74 5.86 -5.24 -6.06
N TYR A 75 4.90 -6.16 -5.89
CA TYR A 75 4.75 -7.31 -6.78
C TYR A 75 4.45 -6.91 -8.23
N GLY A 76 3.47 -6.01 -8.43
CA GLY A 76 3.09 -5.52 -9.75
C GLY A 76 4.15 -4.64 -10.40
N GLY A 77 4.92 -3.89 -9.60
CA GLY A 77 5.98 -3.01 -10.09
C GLY A 77 7.15 -3.77 -10.74
N ASP A 78 7.49 -4.96 -10.23
CA ASP A 78 8.58 -5.79 -10.78
C ASP A 78 8.23 -6.38 -12.16
N GLY A 79 6.95 -6.70 -12.37
CA GLY A 79 6.45 -7.25 -13.64
C GLY A 79 5.94 -6.22 -14.66
N ALA A 80 5.83 -4.95 -14.28
CA ALA A 80 5.26 -3.90 -15.13
C ALA A 80 6.30 -3.28 -16.08
N ALA A 81 5.82 -2.81 -17.23
CA ALA A 81 6.66 -2.13 -18.22
C ALA A 81 7.21 -0.79 -17.69
N GLU A 82 8.36 -0.38 -18.22
CA GLU A 82 8.94 0.92 -17.93
C GLU A 82 7.96 2.04 -18.35
N GLY A 83 7.70 2.99 -17.44
CA GLY A 83 6.71 4.06 -17.64
C GLY A 83 5.32 3.77 -17.07
N ASP A 84 5.04 2.55 -16.60
CA ASP A 84 3.85 2.29 -15.79
C ASP A 84 3.96 3.01 -14.43
N SER A 85 2.87 3.60 -13.97
CA SER A 85 2.76 4.24 -12.65
C SER A 85 3.14 3.28 -11.52
N ILE A 86 2.75 2.00 -11.60
CA ILE A 86 3.04 1.02 -10.55
C ILE A 86 4.54 0.71 -10.47
N ASN A 87 5.20 0.58 -11.62
CA ASN A 87 6.65 0.44 -11.70
C ASN A 87 7.35 1.70 -11.17
N SER A 88 6.92 2.88 -11.64
CA SER A 88 7.50 4.18 -11.28
C SER A 88 7.44 4.42 -9.77
N ILE A 89 6.32 4.10 -9.13
CA ILE A 89 6.19 4.21 -7.67
C ILE A 89 7.00 3.13 -6.95
N ALA A 90 6.92 1.86 -7.36
CA ALA A 90 7.63 0.77 -6.72
C ALA A 90 9.15 1.02 -6.66
N GLN A 91 9.76 1.51 -7.74
CA GLN A 91 11.20 1.81 -7.79
C GLN A 91 11.64 2.93 -6.83
N LYS A 92 10.71 3.82 -6.46
CA LYS A 92 10.98 4.94 -5.54
C LYS A 92 10.69 4.59 -4.07
N ILE A 93 10.05 3.45 -3.78
CA ILE A 93 9.88 2.95 -2.41
C ILE A 93 11.25 2.49 -1.86
N LYS A 94 11.69 3.08 -0.75
CA LYS A 94 12.96 2.75 -0.07
C LYS A 94 12.76 2.12 1.31
N GLY A 95 11.53 2.10 1.81
CA GLY A 95 11.19 1.47 3.08
C GLY A 95 9.68 1.30 3.24
N MET A 96 9.29 0.25 3.93
CA MET A 96 7.89 -0.09 4.21
C MET A 96 7.73 -0.47 5.67
N ILE A 97 6.67 0.02 6.31
CA ILE A 97 6.32 -0.28 7.70
C ILE A 97 4.89 -0.83 7.72
N PHE A 98 4.73 -2.04 8.23
CA PHE A 98 3.45 -2.73 8.32
C PHE A 98 2.98 -2.80 9.78
N LEU A 99 1.76 -2.33 10.03
CA LEU A 99 1.14 -2.30 11.35
C LEU A 99 -0.10 -3.20 11.35
N GLY A 100 0.03 -4.42 11.88
CA GLY A 100 -1.10 -5.36 11.99
C GLY A 100 -1.65 -5.87 10.65
N THR A 101 -0.83 -5.91 9.60
CA THR A 101 -1.26 -6.40 8.27
C THR A 101 -1.40 -7.92 8.24
N PRO A 102 -2.55 -8.47 7.81
CA PRO A 102 -2.76 -9.91 7.70
C PRO A 102 -2.17 -10.45 6.38
N PHE A 103 -0.87 -10.73 6.33
CA PHE A 103 -0.27 -11.40 5.16
C PHE A 103 -0.74 -12.86 5.08
N TYR A 104 -1.46 -13.22 4.01
CA TYR A 104 -1.83 -14.60 3.72
C TYR A 104 -0.57 -15.46 3.54
N GLY A 105 -0.33 -16.39 4.48
CA GLY A 105 0.85 -17.28 4.48
C GLY A 105 1.75 -17.19 5.72
N SER A 106 1.57 -16.19 6.59
CA SER A 106 2.23 -16.18 7.91
C SER A 106 1.52 -17.14 8.87
N LYS A 107 2.26 -17.85 9.73
CA LYS A 107 1.69 -18.68 10.83
C LYS A 107 0.76 -17.89 11.78
N ILE A 108 0.76 -16.56 11.68
CA ILE A 108 -0.15 -15.65 12.39
C ILE A 108 -1.57 -15.61 11.78
N ALA A 109 -1.75 -16.03 10.52
CA ALA A 109 -3.07 -16.17 9.89
C ALA A 109 -3.94 -17.22 10.60
N GLY A 110 -3.33 -18.29 11.11
CA GLY A 110 -4.03 -19.30 11.90
C GLY A 110 -4.60 -18.77 13.23
N TRP A 111 -3.96 -17.75 13.84
CA TRP A 111 -4.48 -17.13 15.06
C TRP A 111 -5.64 -16.18 14.79
N GLY A 112 -5.65 -15.50 13.64
CA GLY A 112 -6.80 -14.69 13.21
C GLY A 112 -8.06 -15.51 13.01
N GLU A 113 -7.93 -16.75 12.54
CA GLU A 113 -9.05 -17.68 12.36
C GLU A 113 -9.54 -18.29 13.68
N VAL A 114 -8.64 -18.49 14.66
CA VAL A 114 -8.99 -18.93 16.03
C VAL A 114 -9.72 -17.83 16.81
N VAL A 115 -9.30 -16.57 16.72
CA VAL A 115 -10.00 -15.44 17.35
C VAL A 115 -11.36 -15.17 16.68
N ARG A 116 -11.54 -15.54 15.40
CA ARG A 116 -12.82 -15.46 14.71
C ARG A 116 -13.83 -16.54 15.15
N ARG A 117 -13.41 -17.55 15.93
CA ARG A 117 -14.24 -18.67 16.41
C ARG A 117 -14.46 -18.69 17.93
N ILE A 118 -14.14 -17.62 18.64
CA ILE A 118 -14.51 -17.40 20.05
C ILE A 118 -15.47 -16.22 20.09
#